data_AF-A0A9W6T5Z1-F1
#
_entry.id   AF-A0A9W6T5Z1-F1
#
_cell.length_a   1.000
_cell.length_b   1.000
_cell.length_c   1.000
_cell.angle_alpha   90.00
_cell.angle_beta   90.00
_cell.angle_gamma   90.00
#
_symmetry.space_group_name_H-M   'P 1'
#
loop_
_entity.id
_entity.type
_entity.pdbx_description
1 polymer ?
#
loop_
_entity_poly.entity_id
_entity_poly.type
_entity_poly.pdbx_seq_one_letter_code
_entity_poly.pdbx_strand_id
1 'polypeptide(L)'
;MLIPKLKFHSKLGYLLWSLTVTVVYICIFVVGAGVPQVGAISSFTSSLAVIPLTYVIPFSLHLWCLYHKHNLKFITHYDPKSQLTTTNTNNSDGSTSTSTSTPSMGLFVKRGFMKYPLLTIFYICFILASLAFSGMGLWGSVEYIQLLFDTTAATSFTCKSPI
;
A
#
# COMPACT_ATOMS: atom_id res chain seq x y z
N MET A 1 -15.00 -17.09 4.46
CA MET A 1 -16.35 -16.50 4.56
C MET A 1 -16.93 -16.90 5.91
N LEU A 2 -16.59 -16.23 7.03
CA LEU A 2 -16.92 -16.80 8.36
C LEU A 2 -17.48 -15.88 9.44
N ILE A 3 -17.82 -14.61 9.20
CA ILE A 3 -18.66 -13.89 10.18
C ILE A 3 -19.66 -12.94 9.50
N PRO A 4 -20.94 -13.33 9.37
CA PRO A 4 -21.97 -12.47 8.83
C PRO A 4 -22.39 -11.45 9.90
N LYS A 5 -22.20 -10.16 9.59
CA LYS A 5 -22.71 -8.98 10.33
C LYS A 5 -22.11 -8.72 11.72
N LEU A 6 -20.79 -8.56 11.83
CA LEU A 6 -20.25 -7.77 12.94
C LEU A 6 -20.53 -6.27 12.69
N LYS A 7 -21.37 -5.66 13.54
CA LYS A 7 -21.37 -4.20 13.71
C LYS A 7 -20.14 -3.85 14.54
N PHE A 8 -19.14 -3.20 13.94
CA PHE A 8 -17.93 -2.73 14.62
C PHE A 8 -18.23 -1.84 15.85
N HIS A 9 -19.38 -1.17 15.86
CA HIS A 9 -19.84 -0.32 16.97
C HIS A 9 -20.58 -1.06 18.10
N SER A 10 -20.67 -2.39 18.05
CA SER A 10 -21.29 -3.20 19.11
C SER A 10 -20.28 -3.53 20.21
N LYS A 11 -20.75 -3.76 21.45
CA LYS A 11 -19.90 -4.20 22.58
C LYS A 11 -19.07 -5.45 22.24
N LEU A 12 -19.62 -6.34 21.41
CA LEU A 12 -18.94 -7.55 20.93
C LEU A 12 -17.86 -7.23 19.87
N GLY A 13 -18.05 -6.17 19.08
CA GLY A 13 -17.05 -5.68 18.12
C GLY A 13 -15.83 -5.10 18.81
N TYR A 14 -16.03 -4.32 19.86
CA TYR A 14 -14.93 -3.83 20.70
C TYR A 14 -14.19 -4.97 21.42
N LEU A 15 -14.91 -5.99 21.90
CA LEU A 15 -14.28 -7.15 22.55
C LEU A 15 -13.47 -8.01 21.56
N LEU A 16 -13.99 -8.26 20.36
CA LEU A 16 -13.25 -8.97 19.29
C LEU A 16 -12.01 -8.17 18.87
N TRP A 17 -12.13 -6.85 18.78
CA TRP A 17 -11.01 -5.97 18.44
C TRP A 17 -9.92 -6.00 19.51
N SER A 18 -10.26 -5.82 20.79
CA SER A 18 -9.29 -5.92 21.89
C SER A 18 -8.61 -7.28 21.93
N LEU A 19 -9.36 -8.38 21.76
CA LEU A 19 -8.78 -9.73 21.73
C LEU A 19 -7.82 -9.92 20.55
N THR A 20 -8.16 -9.40 19.37
CA THR A 20 -7.28 -9.43 18.19
C THR A 20 -5.99 -8.64 18.44
N VAL A 21 -6.09 -7.44 19.03
CA VAL A 21 -4.93 -6.61 19.38
C VAL A 21 -4.02 -7.33 20.38
N THR A 22 -4.59 -7.94 21.42
CA THR A 22 -3.82 -8.71 22.41
C THR A 22 -3.07 -9.88 21.77
N VAL A 23 -3.73 -10.66 20.91
CA VAL A 23 -3.07 -11.77 20.19
C VAL A 23 -1.91 -11.27 19.33
N VAL A 24 -2.11 -10.17 18.60
CA VAL A 24 -1.05 -9.55 17.79
C VAL A 24 0.11 -9.09 18.68
N TYR A 25 -0.17 -8.48 19.83
CA TYR A 25 0.86 -8.04 20.77
C TYR A 25 1.66 -9.20 21.37
N ILE A 26 1.00 -10.33 21.68
CA ILE A 26 1.70 -11.55 22.13
C ILE A 26 2.64 -12.04 21.03
N CYS A 27 2.20 -12.10 19.77
CA CYS A 27 3.07 -12.49 18.66
C CYS A 27 4.26 -11.55 18.50
N ILE A 28 4.04 -10.23 18.56
CA ILE A 28 5.12 -9.23 18.49
C ILE A 28 6.10 -9.40 19.65
N PHE A 29 5.60 -9.66 20.86
CA PHE A 29 6.45 -9.88 22.04
C PHE A 29 7.33 -11.12 21.88
N VAL A 30 6.78 -12.24 21.41
CA VAL A 30 7.55 -13.47 21.18
C VAL A 30 8.64 -13.25 20.14
N VAL A 31 8.32 -12.58 19.03
CA VAL A 31 9.30 -12.25 17.98
C VAL A 31 10.36 -11.27 18.52
N GLY A 32 9.95 -10.26 19.28
CA GLY A 32 10.84 -9.24 19.85
C GLY A 32 11.80 -9.80 20.89
N ALA A 33 11.35 -10.71 21.75
CA ALA A 33 12.17 -11.36 22.77
C ALA A 33 13.21 -12.34 22.16
N GLY A 34 12.99 -12.78 20.92
CA GLY A 34 13.91 -13.65 20.18
C GLY A 34 15.09 -12.94 19.55
N VAL A 35 15.04 -11.61 19.37
CA VAL A 35 16.10 -10.85 18.68
C VAL A 35 16.98 -10.14 19.73
N PRO A 36 18.31 -10.32 19.69
CA PRO A 36 19.21 -9.76 20.70
C PRO A 36 19.31 -8.22 20.66
N GLN A 37 18.83 -7.59 19.57
CA GLN A 37 18.90 -6.14 19.38
C GLN A 37 17.63 -5.54 18.75
N VAL A 38 16.96 -4.67 19.50
CA VAL A 38 15.73 -3.97 19.08
C VAL A 38 15.90 -3.03 17.87
N GLY A 39 17.12 -2.55 17.64
CA GLY A 39 17.44 -1.69 16.50
C GLY A 39 17.23 -2.37 15.15
N ALA A 40 17.57 -3.66 15.03
CA ALA A 40 17.43 -4.42 13.79
C ALA A 40 15.96 -4.57 13.37
N ILE A 41 15.08 -4.83 14.34
CA ILE A 41 13.62 -4.94 14.14
C ILE A 41 13.01 -3.59 13.76
N SER A 42 13.51 -2.51 14.38
CA SER A 42 13.02 -1.16 14.13
C SER A 42 13.37 -0.70 12.71
N SER A 43 14.59 -1.00 12.24
CA SER A 43 15.02 -0.74 10.86
C SER A 43 14.24 -1.58 9.85
N PHE A 44 14.04 -2.88 10.12
CA PHE A 44 13.22 -3.77 9.30
C PHE A 44 11.78 -3.25 9.15
N THR A 45 11.13 -2.91 10.26
CA THR A 45 9.75 -2.41 10.29
C THR A 45 9.63 -1.06 9.58
N SER A 46 10.60 -0.16 9.79
CA SER A 46 10.63 1.14 9.11
C SER A 46 10.76 0.96 7.60
N SER A 47 11.63 0.05 7.17
CA SER A 47 11.82 -0.24 5.75
C SER A 47 10.57 -0.88 5.12
N LEU A 48 9.88 -1.77 5.83
CA LEU A 48 8.69 -2.46 5.36
C LEU A 48 7.44 -1.58 5.32
N ALA A 49 7.23 -0.78 6.37
CA ALA A 49 5.96 -0.10 6.59
C ALA A 49 6.06 1.41 6.38
N VAL A 50 7.09 2.07 6.92
CA VAL A 50 7.17 3.54 6.90
C VAL A 50 7.46 4.05 5.49
N ILE A 51 8.43 3.44 4.79
CA ILE A 51 8.82 3.88 3.45
C ILE A 51 7.67 3.69 2.44
N PRO A 52 7.02 2.51 2.33
CA PRO A 52 5.94 2.34 1.36
C PRO A 52 4.69 3.16 1.72
N LEU A 53 4.37 3.29 3.01
CA LEU A 53 3.22 4.08 3.44
C LEU A 53 3.41 5.58 3.15
N THR A 54 4.63 6.09 3.25
CA THR A 54 4.93 7.51 3.08
C THR A 54 5.19 7.91 1.62
N TYR A 55 5.73 7.00 0.81
CA TYR A 55 6.20 7.36 -0.54
C TYR A 55 5.61 6.51 -1.68
N VAL A 56 5.04 5.34 -1.40
CA VAL A 56 4.36 4.55 -2.45
C VAL A 56 2.88 4.91 -2.48
N ILE A 57 2.22 4.84 -1.33
CA ILE A 57 0.77 5.03 -1.22
C ILE A 57 0.33 6.46 -1.61
N PRO A 58 0.84 7.56 -1.03
CA PRO A 58 0.32 8.89 -1.33
C PRO A 58 0.61 9.32 -2.76
N PHE A 59 1.78 8.97 -3.32
CA PHE A 59 2.11 9.30 -4.71
C PHE A 59 1.27 8.48 -5.69
N SER A 60 1.03 7.20 -5.40
CA SER A 60 0.13 6.36 -6.22
C SER A 60 -1.31 6.87 -6.19
N LEU A 61 -1.83 7.24 -5.00
CA LEU A 61 -3.16 7.83 -4.87
C LEU A 61 -3.27 9.21 -5.53
N HIS A 62 -2.21 10.02 -5.47
CA HIS A 62 -2.19 11.32 -6.13
C HIS A 62 -2.22 11.16 -7.66
N LEU A 63 -1.43 10.23 -8.21
CA LEU A 63 -1.45 9.88 -9.63
C LEU A 63 -2.85 9.37 -10.04
N TRP A 64 -3.44 8.50 -9.23
CA TRP A 64 -4.80 7.99 -9.46
C TRP A 64 -5.84 9.12 -9.49
N CYS A 65 -5.78 10.04 -8.53
CA CYS A 65 -6.66 11.21 -8.48
C CYS A 65 -6.51 12.11 -9.70
N LEU A 66 -5.29 12.35 -10.19
CA LEU A 66 -5.05 13.14 -11.40
C LEU A 66 -5.67 12.48 -12.63
N TYR A 67 -5.51 11.17 -12.76
CA TYR A 67 -6.11 10.41 -13.86
C TYR A 67 -7.63 10.42 -13.77
N HIS A 68 -8.18 10.29 -12.56
CA HIS A 68 -9.62 10.35 -12.34
C HIS A 68 -10.19 11.72 -12.73
N LYS A 69 -9.59 12.82 -12.24
CA LYS A 69 -9.99 14.20 -12.58
C LYS A 69 -9.94 14.48 -14.09
N HIS A 70 -8.96 13.92 -14.79
CA HIS A 70 -8.88 14.07 -16.24
C HIS A 70 -9.97 13.27 -16.97
N ASN A 71 -10.17 12.01 -16.57
CA ASN A 71 -11.15 11.13 -17.21
C ASN A 71 -12.60 11.56 -16.97
N LEU A 72 -12.90 12.23 -15.84
CA LEU A 72 -14.23 12.77 -15.55
C LEU A 72 -14.73 13.77 -16.62
N LYS A 73 -13.84 14.51 -17.28
CA LYS A 73 -14.22 15.49 -18.31
C LYS A 73 -14.89 14.89 -19.54
N PHE A 74 -14.69 13.59 -19.75
CA PHE A 74 -15.22 12.89 -20.92
C PHE A 74 -16.54 12.17 -20.62
N ILE A 75 -16.90 12.01 -19.34
CA ILE A 75 -18.11 11.31 -18.91
C ILE A 75 -19.28 12.30 -18.93
N THR A 76 -20.30 11.99 -19.73
CA THR A 76 -21.50 12.84 -19.85
C THR A 76 -22.73 12.23 -19.18
N HIS A 77 -22.86 10.91 -19.23
CA HIS A 77 -23.95 10.20 -18.59
C HIS A 77 -23.45 8.86 -18.03
N TYR A 78 -23.93 8.51 -16.85
CA TYR A 78 -23.65 7.23 -16.20
C TYR A 78 -24.97 6.57 -15.81
N ASP A 79 -25.26 5.40 -16.39
CA ASP A 79 -26.43 4.61 -16.03
C ASP A 79 -26.03 3.51 -15.02
N PRO A 80 -26.49 3.60 -13.76
CA PRO A 80 -26.11 2.65 -12.70
C PRO A 80 -26.69 1.25 -12.90
N LYS A 81 -27.71 1.07 -13.75
CA LYS A 81 -28.34 -0.23 -13.99
C LYS A 81 -27.59 -1.07 -15.02
N SER A 82 -27.01 -0.42 -16.02
CA SER A 82 -26.27 -1.08 -17.11
C SER A 82 -24.75 -1.00 -16.95
N GLN A 83 -24.23 -0.21 -15.99
CA GLN A 83 -22.80 0.11 -15.83
C GLN A 83 -22.17 0.70 -17.10
N LEU A 84 -22.99 1.22 -18.01
CA LEU A 84 -22.55 1.84 -19.24
C LEU A 84 -22.24 3.31 -18.97
N THR A 85 -21.07 3.73 -19.44
CA THR A 85 -20.64 5.12 -19.34
C THR A 85 -20.64 5.73 -20.74
N THR A 86 -21.48 6.73 -20.95
CA THR A 86 -21.51 7.48 -22.20
C THR A 86 -20.39 8.52 -22.17
N THR A 87 -19.41 8.30 -23.03
CA THR A 87 -18.20 9.13 -23.11
C THR A 87 -18.24 9.94 -24.40
N ASN A 88 -18.04 11.25 -24.33
CA ASN A 88 -17.83 12.09 -25.50
C ASN A 88 -16.34 12.28 -25.74
N THR A 89 -15.86 11.85 -26.90
CA THR A 89 -14.48 12.09 -27.35
C THR A 89 -14.49 13.01 -28.55
N ASN A 90 -13.75 14.11 -28.47
CA ASN A 90 -13.51 14.98 -29.62
C ASN A 90 -12.41 14.34 -30.48
N ASN A 91 -12.73 14.05 -31.74
CA ASN A 91 -11.76 13.57 -32.72
C ASN A 91 -10.87 14.73 -33.22
N SER A 92 -9.75 14.38 -33.83
CA SER A 92 -8.81 15.32 -34.47
C SER A 92 -9.49 16.23 -35.52
N ASP A 93 -10.58 15.75 -36.09
CA ASP A 93 -11.31 16.42 -37.18
C ASP A 93 -12.38 17.38 -36.66
N GLY A 94 -12.43 17.61 -35.33
CA GLY A 94 -13.43 18.45 -34.67
C GLY A 94 -14.79 17.79 -34.46
N SER A 95 -14.98 16.56 -34.95
CA SER A 95 -16.21 15.78 -34.72
C SER A 95 -16.25 15.19 -33.32
N THR A 96 -17.38 15.31 -32.62
CA THR A 96 -17.60 14.66 -31.33
C THR A 96 -18.19 13.27 -31.54
N SER A 97 -17.42 12.24 -31.21
CA SER A 97 -17.93 10.86 -31.18
C SER A 97 -18.44 10.53 -29.77
N THR A 98 -19.71 10.17 -29.70
CA THR A 98 -20.33 9.61 -28.48
C THR A 98 -20.16 8.10 -28.51
N SER A 99 -19.45 7.54 -27.54
CA SER A 99 -19.27 6.09 -27.40
C SER A 99 -19.80 5.63 -26.05
N THR A 100 -20.70 4.65 -26.08
CA THR A 100 -21.20 3.95 -24.89
C THR A 100 -20.42 2.65 -24.77
N SER A 101 -19.53 2.56 -23.79
CA SER A 101 -18.70 1.36 -23.59
C SER A 101 -18.47 1.11 -22.10
N THR A 102 -18.15 -0.14 -21.77
CA THR A 102 -17.68 -0.52 -20.44
C THR A 102 -16.33 0.16 -20.15
N PRO A 103 -16.10 0.70 -18.95
CA PRO A 103 -14.87 1.41 -18.62
C PRO A 103 -13.67 0.46 -18.72
N SER A 104 -12.79 0.68 -19.70
CA SER A 104 -11.56 -0.09 -19.84
C SER A 104 -10.41 0.60 -19.10
N MET A 105 -9.74 -0.17 -18.24
CA MET A 105 -8.65 0.33 -17.39
C MET A 105 -7.43 0.79 -18.20
N GLY A 106 -7.15 0.14 -19.34
CA GLY A 106 -6.06 0.54 -20.23
C GLY A 106 -6.26 1.90 -20.89
N LEU A 107 -7.50 2.22 -21.30
CA LEU A 107 -7.82 3.51 -21.91
C LEU A 107 -7.78 4.64 -20.87
N PHE A 108 -8.22 4.36 -19.64
CA PHE A 108 -8.13 5.28 -18.50
C PHE A 108 -6.69 5.72 -18.23
N VAL A 109 -5.76 4.76 -18.14
CA VAL A 109 -4.34 5.02 -17.88
C VAL A 109 -3.69 5.74 -19.07
N LYS A 110 -3.93 5.29 -20.31
CA LYS A 110 -3.37 5.93 -21.51
C LYS A 110 -3.77 7.40 -21.62
N ARG A 111 -5.05 7.72 -21.39
CA ARG A 111 -5.56 9.10 -21.43
C ARG A 111 -4.94 9.95 -20.32
N GLY A 112 -4.87 9.43 -19.10
CA GLY A 112 -4.22 10.11 -17.98
C GLY A 112 -2.73 10.40 -18.25
N PHE A 113 -2.01 9.41 -18.79
CA PHE A 113 -0.60 9.51 -19.12
C PHE A 113 -0.31 10.58 -20.19
N MET A 114 -1.10 10.63 -21.27
CA MET A 114 -0.87 11.60 -22.35
C MET A 114 -1.10 13.05 -21.91
N LYS A 115 -1.94 13.32 -20.91
CA LYS A 115 -2.18 14.69 -20.45
C LYS A 115 -1.07 15.23 -19.54
N TYR A 116 -0.54 14.38 -18.67
CA TYR A 116 0.48 14.75 -17.67
C TYR A 116 1.70 13.83 -17.75
N PRO A 117 2.42 13.75 -18.89
CA PRO A 117 3.47 12.76 -19.08
C PRO A 117 4.65 13.00 -18.14
N LEU A 118 5.11 14.25 -18.02
CA LEU A 118 6.28 14.61 -17.22
C LEU A 118 6.04 14.38 -15.72
N LEU A 119 4.86 14.78 -15.23
CA LEU A 119 4.47 14.58 -13.84
C LEU A 119 4.23 13.11 -13.50
N THR A 120 3.66 12.35 -14.46
CA THR A 120 3.48 10.90 -14.31
C THR A 120 4.83 10.19 -14.20
N ILE A 121 5.76 10.47 -15.10
CA ILE A 121 7.10 9.84 -15.10
C ILE A 121 7.82 10.15 -13.79
N PHE A 122 7.75 11.40 -13.33
CA PHE A 122 8.33 11.81 -12.06
C PHE A 122 7.78 11.01 -10.88
N TYR A 123 6.45 10.90 -10.74
CA TYR A 123 5.85 10.13 -9.65
C TYR A 123 6.06 8.63 -9.75
N ILE A 124 6.03 8.05 -10.95
CA ILE A 124 6.36 6.63 -11.15
C ILE A 124 7.81 6.37 -10.76
N CYS A 125 8.75 7.27 -11.11
CA CYS A 125 10.14 7.16 -10.72
C CYS A 125 10.30 7.21 -9.19
N PHE A 126 9.59 8.11 -8.51
CA PHE A 126 9.58 8.19 -7.04
C PHE A 126 9.02 6.93 -6.38
N ILE A 127 7.94 6.37 -6.93
CA ILE A 127 7.35 5.11 -6.45
C ILE A 127 8.35 3.97 -6.62
N LEU A 128 8.99 3.84 -7.78
CA LEU A 128 10.01 2.81 -8.03
C LEU A 128 11.24 2.98 -7.13
N ALA A 129 11.74 4.20 -7.00
CA ALA A 129 12.89 4.52 -6.15
C ALA A 129 12.60 4.18 -4.68
N SER A 130 11.39 4.51 -4.20
CA SER A 130 10.94 4.15 -2.86
C SER A 130 10.80 2.64 -2.68
N LEU A 131 10.30 1.91 -3.69
CA LEU A 131 10.18 0.46 -3.64
C LEU A 131 11.56 -0.20 -3.60
N ALA A 132 12.50 0.30 -4.41
CA ALA A 132 13.87 -0.18 -4.43
C ALA A 132 14.61 0.10 -3.12
N PHE A 133 14.42 1.30 -2.55
CA PHE A 133 15.02 1.67 -1.27
C PHE A 133 14.44 0.85 -0.10
N SER A 134 13.13 0.57 -0.11
CA SER A 134 12.50 -0.37 0.81
C SER A 134 13.06 -1.80 0.63
N GLY A 135 13.22 -2.28 -0.60
CA GLY A 135 13.81 -3.59 -0.87
C GLY A 135 15.24 -3.74 -0.35
N MET A 136 16.10 -2.74 -0.58
CA MET A 136 17.47 -2.74 -0.05
C MET A 136 17.50 -2.67 1.48
N GLY A 137 16.64 -1.84 2.09
CA GLY A 137 16.58 -1.73 3.55
C GLY A 137 16.09 -3.01 4.22
N LEU A 138 15.16 -3.74 3.58
CA LEU A 138 14.72 -5.05 4.04
C LEU A 138 15.86 -6.07 3.99
N TRP A 139 16.59 -6.14 2.87
CA TRP A 139 17.70 -7.07 2.71
C TRP A 139 18.81 -6.80 3.73
N GLY A 140 19.26 -5.55 3.87
CA GLY A 140 20.31 -5.19 4.83
C GLY A 140 19.89 -5.44 6.29
N SER A 141 18.61 -5.27 6.61
CA SER A 141 18.11 -5.60 7.95
C SER A 141 18.15 -7.10 8.23
N VAL A 142 17.86 -7.95 7.23
CA VAL A 142 17.91 -9.41 7.38
C VAL A 142 19.35 -9.90 7.58
N GLU A 143 20.31 -9.42 6.78
CA GLU A 143 21.72 -9.80 6.95
C GLU A 143 22.27 -9.37 8.30
N TYR A 144 21.90 -8.17 8.77
CA TYR A 144 22.30 -7.70 10.09
C TYR A 144 21.75 -8.58 11.22
N ILE A 145 20.50 -9.06 11.09
CA ILE A 145 19.91 -10.00 12.05
C ILE A 145 20.64 -11.34 12.05
N GLN A 146 21.04 -11.86 10.89
CA GLN A 146 21.82 -13.10 10.79
C GLN A 146 23.16 -12.98 11.51
N LEU A 147 23.91 -11.90 11.25
CA LEU A 147 25.19 -11.63 11.92
C LEU A 147 25.03 -11.48 13.45
N LEU A 148 23.94 -10.88 13.89
CA LEU A 148 23.60 -10.75 15.32
C LEU A 148 23.40 -12.11 15.98
N PHE A 149 22.75 -13.06 15.31
CA PHE A 149 22.59 -14.42 15.82
C PHE A 149 23.91 -15.21 15.83
N ASP A 150 24.83 -14.95 14.89
CA ASP A 150 26.14 -15.61 14.85
C ASP A 150 27.10 -15.11 15.93
N THR A 151 27.01 -13.83 16.30
CA THR A 151 27.95 -13.17 17.23
C THR A 151 27.45 -13.12 18.68
N THR A 152 26.13 -13.13 18.90
CA THR A 152 25.54 -12.96 20.24
C THR A 152 24.63 -14.13 20.58
N ALA A 153 25.11 -15.02 21.44
CA ALA A 153 24.34 -16.16 21.95
C ALA A 153 23.31 -15.78 23.04
N ALA A 154 23.22 -14.50 23.45
CA ALA A 154 22.39 -14.04 24.57
C ALA A 154 21.09 -13.36 24.08
N THR A 155 20.01 -14.12 24.01
CA THR A 155 18.62 -13.61 23.87
C THR A 155 17.89 -13.64 25.21
N SER A 156 16.75 -12.96 25.32
CA SER A 156 15.93 -12.93 26.55
C SER A 156 15.50 -14.32 27.04
N PHE A 157 15.55 -15.33 26.18
CA PHE A 157 15.22 -16.73 26.48
C PHE A 157 16.40 -17.58 26.93
N THR A 158 17.65 -17.14 26.73
CA THR A 158 18.85 -17.96 26.99
C THR A 158 19.77 -17.39 28.06
N CYS A 159 19.48 -16.19 28.60
CA CYS A 159 20.20 -15.67 29.75
C CYS A 159 19.73 -16.36 31.05
N LYS A 160 20.66 -17.07 31.71
CA LYS A 160 20.47 -17.58 33.07
C LYS A 160 20.94 -16.49 34.04
N SER A 161 20.02 -15.89 34.79
CA SER A 161 20.35 -14.93 35.86
C SER A 161 21.24 -15.60 36.93
N PRO A 162 22.17 -14.88 37.60
CA PRO A 162 22.25 -13.42 37.69
C PRO A 162 23.44 -12.85 36.90
N ILE A 163 23.18 -11.75 36.18
CA ILE A 163 24.20 -10.74 35.91
C ILE A 163 24.19 -9.72 37.04
#